data_AF-A0A8X7BE68-F1
#
_entry.id   AF-A0A8X7BE68-F1
#
_cell.length_a   1.000
_cell.length_b   1.000
_cell.length_c   1.000
_cell.angle_alpha   90.00
_cell.angle_beta   90.00
_cell.angle_gamma   90.00
#
_symmetry.space_group_name_H-M   'P 1'
#
loop_
_entity.id
_entity.type
_entity.pdbx_description
1 polymer ?
#
loop_
_entity_poly.entity_id
_entity_poly.type
_entity_poly.pdbx_seq_one_letter_code
_entity_poly.pdbx_strand_id
1 'polypeptide(L)'
;MLLDTKSDTKILLGDLNAKSPSWGSQALDMKGSQIEDLLCDNDLSILNDKRSTYLSKTNGTTSALDITAINHQTASQATWKILKTAISDHFPIITSINQRVDGTIQSKRSCNFRKAN
;
A
#
# COMPACT_ATOMS: atom_id res chain seq x y z
N MET A 1 -17.92 -26.98 -14.71
CA MET A 1 -17.02 -27.13 -13.54
C MET A 1 -16.22 -25.83 -13.44
N LEU A 2 -16.73 -24.88 -12.66
CA LEU A 2 -16.01 -23.64 -12.35
C LEU A 2 -15.06 -23.98 -11.20
N LEU A 3 -13.76 -23.97 -11.48
CA LEU A 3 -12.74 -24.09 -10.45
C LEU A 3 -12.64 -22.72 -9.78
N ASP A 4 -13.15 -22.62 -8.56
CA ASP A 4 -12.88 -21.51 -7.66
C ASP A 4 -11.39 -21.57 -7.28
N THR A 5 -10.56 -20.85 -8.02
CA THR A 5 -9.15 -20.68 -7.72
C THR A 5 -9.06 -19.76 -6.51
N LYS A 6 -8.80 -20.34 -5.35
CA LYS A 6 -8.49 -19.66 -4.08
C LYS A 6 -7.68 -18.39 -4.35
N SER A 7 -8.33 -17.23 -4.23
CA SER A 7 -7.75 -15.93 -4.56
C SER A 7 -6.47 -15.69 -3.75
N ASP A 8 -5.33 -15.52 -4.41
CA ASP A 8 -4.11 -15.03 -3.77
C ASP A 8 -4.37 -13.60 -3.28
N THR A 9 -4.47 -13.41 -1.95
CA THR A 9 -4.53 -12.08 -1.36
C THR A 9 -3.18 -11.38 -1.55
N LYS A 10 -3.16 -10.36 -2.41
CA LYS A 10 -2.06 -9.46 -2.72
C LYS A 10 -2.23 -8.14 -1.94
N ILE A 11 -1.13 -7.70 -1.35
CA ILE A 11 -1.04 -6.42 -0.63
C ILE A 11 0.28 -5.77 -1.03
N LEU A 12 0.23 -4.53 -1.50
CA LEU A 12 1.38 -3.67 -1.76
C LEU A 12 1.40 -2.56 -0.70
N LEU A 13 2.45 -2.51 0.10
CA LEU A 13 2.66 -1.51 1.15
C LEU A 13 4.10 -0.99 1.07
N GLY A 14 4.28 0.32 1.09
CA GLY A 14 5.59 0.91 1.35
C GLY A 14 5.80 2.28 0.74
N ASP A 15 6.95 2.86 1.06
CA ASP A 15 7.47 4.07 0.43
C ASP A 15 8.02 3.73 -0.95
N LEU A 16 7.30 4.12 -2.00
CA LEU A 16 7.72 3.89 -3.39
C LEU A 16 8.39 5.13 -4.01
N ASN A 17 8.45 6.25 -3.28
CA ASN A 17 9.01 7.52 -3.77
C ASN A 17 8.49 7.89 -5.17
N ALA A 18 7.19 7.71 -5.38
CA ALA A 18 6.51 7.92 -6.66
C ALA A 18 5.32 8.85 -6.47
N LYS A 19 5.02 9.64 -7.50
CA LYS A 19 4.02 10.69 -7.42
C LYS A 19 2.87 10.40 -8.36
N SER A 20 1.66 10.30 -7.80
CA SER A 20 0.42 10.32 -8.57
C SER A 20 -0.72 11.01 -7.81
N PRO A 21 -1.62 11.73 -8.50
CA PRO A 21 -2.92 12.16 -7.96
C PRO A 21 -3.80 11.04 -7.38
N SER A 22 -3.56 9.79 -7.77
CA SER A 22 -4.29 8.62 -7.27
C SER A 22 -4.06 8.34 -5.79
N TRP A 23 -2.86 8.61 -5.27
CA TRP A 23 -2.54 8.50 -3.83
C TRP A 23 -2.25 9.84 -3.14
N GLY A 24 -2.46 10.96 -3.81
CA GLY A 24 -2.46 12.30 -3.18
C GLY A 24 -1.31 13.23 -3.53
N SER A 25 -0.54 12.93 -4.57
CA SER A 25 0.39 13.91 -5.16
C SER A 25 -0.35 14.94 -6.03
N GLN A 26 0.23 16.12 -6.22
CA GLN A 26 -0.29 17.14 -7.14
C GLN A 26 0.01 16.85 -8.61
N ALA A 27 1.04 16.02 -8.87
CA ALA A 27 1.49 15.69 -10.22
C ALA A 27 1.76 14.20 -10.34
N LEU A 28 1.68 13.71 -11.58
CA LEU A 28 2.10 12.37 -11.98
C LEU A 28 3.55 12.41 -12.45
N ASP A 29 4.41 11.55 -11.91
CA ASP A 29 5.76 11.33 -12.43
C ASP A 29 5.88 9.96 -13.13
N MET A 30 7.02 9.71 -13.77
CA MET A 30 7.26 8.47 -14.53
C MET A 30 7.11 7.22 -13.65
N LYS A 31 7.59 7.27 -12.40
CA LYS A 31 7.45 6.15 -11.46
C LYS A 31 6.00 5.95 -11.05
N GLY A 32 5.26 7.04 -10.86
CA GLY A 32 3.84 7.04 -10.57
C GLY A 32 3.06 6.35 -11.68
N SER A 33 3.31 6.71 -12.94
CA SER A 33 2.69 6.05 -14.09
C SER A 33 2.97 4.55 -14.11
N GLN A 34 4.22 4.14 -13.91
CA GLN A 34 4.59 2.71 -13.88
C GLN A 34 3.91 1.95 -12.74
N ILE A 35 3.74 2.58 -11.59
CA ILE A 35 3.03 1.98 -10.45
C ILE A 35 1.53 1.91 -10.75
N GLU A 36 0.93 2.92 -11.36
CA GLU A 36 -0.48 2.88 -11.77
C GLU A 36 -0.75 1.74 -12.74
N ASP A 37 0.12 1.56 -13.74
CA ASP A 37 0.04 0.44 -14.69
C ASP A 37 0.15 -0.90 -13.95
N LEU A 38 1.15 -1.04 -13.06
CA LEU A 38 1.33 -2.25 -12.24
C LEU A 38 0.12 -2.57 -11.37
N LEU A 39 -0.49 -1.55 -10.76
CA LEU A 39 -1.69 -1.70 -9.94
C LEU A 39 -2.88 -2.17 -10.79
N CYS A 40 -3.04 -1.59 -11.98
CA CYS A 40 -4.09 -1.94 -12.93
C CYS A 40 -3.93 -3.40 -13.41
N ASP A 41 -2.74 -3.77 -13.86
CA ASP A 41 -2.41 -5.11 -14.36
C ASP A 41 -2.62 -6.22 -13.31
N ASN A 42 -2.57 -5.86 -12.02
CA ASN A 42 -2.70 -6.79 -10.91
C ASN A 42 -4.05 -6.75 -10.18
N ASP A 43 -5.02 -5.98 -10.67
CA ASP A 43 -6.33 -5.78 -10.04
C ASP A 43 -6.22 -5.29 -8.58
N LEU A 44 -5.32 -4.32 -8.36
CA LEU A 44 -5.06 -3.70 -7.06
C LEU A 44 -5.71 -2.33 -6.95
N SER A 45 -6.42 -2.11 -5.86
CA SER A 45 -7.06 -0.84 -5.50
C SER A 45 -6.28 -0.11 -4.42
N ILE A 46 -6.08 1.19 -4.64
CA ILE A 46 -5.43 2.09 -3.69
C ILE A 46 -6.38 2.38 -2.52
N LEU A 47 -5.86 2.26 -1.29
CA LEU A 47 -6.59 2.58 -0.06
C LEU A 47 -6.26 3.98 0.49
N ASN A 48 -5.21 4.63 -0.01
CA ASN A 48 -4.83 5.98 0.41
C ASN A 48 -5.98 6.96 0.19
N ASP A 49 -6.27 7.79 1.19
CA ASP A 49 -7.29 8.85 1.10
C ASP A 49 -6.72 10.20 0.65
N LYS A 50 -5.59 10.16 -0.06
CA LYS A 50 -4.86 11.32 -0.60
C LYS A 50 -4.21 12.25 0.44
N ARG A 51 -4.24 11.91 1.73
CA ARG A 51 -3.47 12.66 2.75
C ARG A 51 -1.96 12.40 2.62
N SER A 52 -1.17 13.41 2.95
CA SER A 52 0.29 13.30 2.96
C SER A 52 0.79 12.31 4.00
N THR A 53 1.74 11.47 3.61
CA THR A 53 2.35 10.42 4.43
C THR A 53 3.76 10.79 4.89
N TYR A 54 4.33 11.88 4.35
CA TYR A 54 5.65 12.38 4.64
C TYR A 54 5.63 13.88 4.91
N LEU A 55 6.44 14.34 5.87
CA LEU A 55 6.72 15.73 6.19
C LEU A 55 8.24 15.94 6.22
N SER A 56 8.74 16.73 5.27
CA SER A 56 10.13 17.18 5.28
C SER A 56 10.32 18.22 6.38
N LYS A 57 11.01 17.87 7.46
CA LYS A 57 11.33 18.84 8.54
C LYS A 57 12.26 19.95 8.04
N THR A 58 13.12 19.65 7.07
CA THR A 58 14.06 20.62 6.49
C THR A 58 13.34 21.69 5.65
N ASN A 59 12.41 21.27 4.80
CA ASN A 59 11.77 22.16 3.82
C ASN A 59 10.37 22.62 4.24
N GLY A 60 9.80 22.03 5.31
CA GLY A 60 8.43 22.30 5.75
C GLY A 60 7.35 21.81 4.78
N THR A 61 7.70 20.94 3.84
CA THR A 61 6.80 20.45 2.78
C THR A 61 6.26 19.07 3.11
N THR A 62 5.04 18.79 2.65
CA THR A 62 4.40 17.47 2.80
C THR A 62 4.28 16.76 1.47
N SER A 63 4.30 15.42 1.49
CA SER A 63 4.15 14.60 0.28
C SER A 63 3.45 13.28 0.61
N ALA A 64 2.80 12.67 -0.38
CA ALA A 64 2.25 11.33 -0.28
C ALA A 64 3.16 10.37 -1.07
N LEU A 65 4.01 9.65 -0.35
CA LEU A 65 5.05 8.78 -0.93
C LEU A 65 4.84 7.30 -0.57
N ASP A 66 4.15 7.05 0.54
CA ASP A 66 3.78 5.73 1.01
C ASP A 66 2.46 5.30 0.36
N ILE A 67 2.46 4.14 -0.31
CA ILE A 67 1.32 3.62 -1.06
C ILE A 67 0.82 2.37 -0.34
N THR A 68 -0.50 2.27 -0.21
CA THR A 68 -1.21 1.09 0.29
C THR A 68 -2.22 0.66 -0.76
N ALA A 69 -2.03 -0.51 -1.35
CA ALA A 69 -2.96 -1.08 -2.30
C ALA A 69 -3.19 -2.56 -2.02
N ILE A 70 -4.42 -3.03 -2.23
CA ILE A 70 -4.82 -4.43 -2.01
C ILE A 70 -5.72 -4.90 -3.14
N ASN A 71 -6.01 -6.20 -3.23
CA ASN A 71 -6.95 -6.69 -4.24
C ASN A 71 -8.27 -5.91 -4.24
N HIS A 72 -8.79 -5.66 -5.43
CA HIS A 72 -10.05 -4.93 -5.59
C HIS A 72 -11.21 -5.57 -4.81
N GLN A 73 -11.28 -6.91 -4.77
CA GLN A 73 -12.36 -7.63 -4.08
C GLN A 73 -12.35 -7.43 -2.54
N THR A 74 -11.19 -7.15 -1.95
CA THR A 74 -11.04 -6.97 -0.49
C THR A 74 -10.94 -5.51 -0.07
N ALA A 75 -10.79 -4.58 -1.03
CA ALA A 75 -10.71 -3.13 -0.80
C ALA A 75 -11.87 -2.59 0.04
N SER A 76 -13.10 -3.03 -0.24
CA SER A 76 -14.31 -2.60 0.48
C SER A 76 -14.37 -3.05 1.95
N GLN A 77 -13.58 -4.06 2.31
CA GLN A 77 -13.50 -4.62 3.66
C GLN A 77 -12.30 -4.08 4.45
N ALA A 78 -11.52 -3.19 3.84
CA ALA A 78 -10.34 -2.60 4.44
C ALA A 78 -10.59 -1.22 5.03
N THR A 79 -9.84 -0.90 6.06
CA THR A 79 -9.73 0.45 6.63
C THR A 79 -8.33 0.96 6.42
N TRP A 80 -8.20 2.29 6.32
CA TRP A 80 -6.92 2.95 6.14
C TRP A 80 -6.90 4.27 6.92
N LYS A 81 -5.84 4.51 7.69
CA LYS A 81 -5.68 5.76 8.46
C LYS A 81 -4.22 6.12 8.64
N ILE A 82 -3.95 7.42 8.61
CA ILE A 82 -2.67 7.99 9.04
C ILE A 82 -2.70 8.26 10.55
N LEU A 83 -1.63 7.89 11.25
CA LEU A 83 -1.34 8.37 12.59
C LEU A 83 -0.43 9.59 12.53
N LYS A 84 -0.94 10.74 12.98
CA LYS A 84 -0.16 11.99 13.07
C LYS A 84 0.73 11.99 14.31
N THR A 85 1.72 11.10 14.36
CA THR A 85 2.72 11.08 15.42
C THR A 85 4.04 11.66 14.89
N ALA A 86 4.73 12.47 15.70
CA ALA A 86 5.94 13.19 15.30
C ALA A 86 7.23 12.39 15.57
N ILE A 87 7.19 11.07 15.43
CA ILE A 87 8.31 10.19 15.77
C ILE A 87 9.35 10.16 14.62
N SER A 88 8.90 10.35 13.38
CA SER A 88 9.71 10.37 12.16
C SER A 88 9.21 11.48 11.22
N ASP A 89 9.88 11.64 10.08
CA ASP A 89 9.39 12.45 8.95
C ASP A 89 8.28 11.72 8.18
N HIS A 90 8.19 10.39 8.29
CA HIS A 90 7.04 9.62 7.80
C HIS A 90 5.97 9.47 8.88
N PHE A 91 4.71 9.65 8.48
CA PHE A 91 3.56 9.37 9.29
C PHE A 91 3.18 7.88 9.20
N PRO A 92 3.09 7.15 10.33
CA PRO A 92 2.69 5.76 10.31
C PRO A 92 1.29 5.56 9.70
N ILE A 93 1.16 4.54 8.85
CA ILE A 93 -0.11 4.12 8.27
C ILE A 93 -0.60 2.88 9.01
N ILE A 94 -1.87 2.89 9.39
CA ILE A 94 -2.57 1.71 9.90
C ILE A 94 -3.63 1.30 8.89
N THR A 95 -3.58 0.04 8.48
CA THR A 95 -4.63 -0.60 7.70
C THR A 95 -5.11 -1.87 8.39
N SER A 96 -6.37 -2.22 8.21
CA SER A 96 -6.95 -3.46 8.70
C SER A 96 -7.90 -4.00 7.66
N ILE A 97 -7.77 -5.30 7.35
CA ILE A 97 -8.55 -5.98 6.33
C ILE A 97 -9.43 -7.01 7.04
N ASN A 98 -10.74 -6.80 6.99
CA ASN A 98 -11.71 -7.69 7.63
C ASN A 98 -12.06 -8.84 6.69
N GLN A 99 -11.15 -9.80 6.52
CA GLN A 99 -11.41 -10.97 5.68
C GLN A 99 -11.97 -12.12 6.53
N ARG A 100 -13.03 -12.78 6.05
CA ARG A 100 -13.45 -14.07 6.59
C ARG A 100 -12.41 -15.11 6.19
N VAL A 101 -11.71 -15.67 7.17
CA VAL A 101 -10.72 -16.72 6.92
C VAL A 101 -11.42 -18.08 7.06
N ASP A 102 -11.92 -18.60 5.94
CA ASP A 102 -12.38 -19.98 5.87
C ASP A 102 -11.16 -20.88 5.57
N GLY A 103 -10.37 -21.22 6.59
CA GLY A 103 -9.29 -22.22 6.46
C GLY A 103 -8.12 -22.14 7.45
N THR A 104 -7.62 -23.32 7.81
CA THR A 104 -6.54 -23.63 8.76
C THR A 104 -5.25 -22.85 8.51
N ILE A 105 -4.73 -22.17 9.54
CA ILE A 105 -3.44 -21.43 9.50
C ILE A 105 -2.30 -22.43 9.26
N GLN A 106 -1.77 -22.52 8.04
CA GLN A 106 -0.45 -23.10 7.81
C GLN A 106 0.60 -22.00 7.85
N SER A 107 1.21 -21.83 9.02
CA SER A 107 2.36 -20.94 9.24
C SER A 107 3.60 -21.51 8.54
N LYS A 108 3.81 -21.20 7.26
CA LYS A 108 5.16 -21.26 6.66
C LYS A 108 5.82 -19.90 6.82
N ARG A 109 6.56 -19.74 7.92
CA ARG A 109 7.50 -18.62 8.07
C ARG A 109 8.76 -18.94 7.28
N SER A 110 9.00 -18.23 6.19
CA SER A 110 10.33 -18.13 5.59
C SER A 110 10.57 -16.68 5.24
N CYS A 111 11.54 -16.06 5.91
CA CYS A 111 11.98 -14.71 5.60
C CYS A 111 13.49 -14.78 5.36
N ASN A 112 13.90 -14.73 4.09
CA ASN A 112 15.30 -14.81 3.70
C ASN A 112 15.83 -13.40 3.44
N PHE A 113 16.26 -12.69 4.49
CA PHE A 113 17.04 -11.47 4.32
C PHE A 113 18.52 -11.82 4.19
N ARG A 114 19.02 -11.88 2.96
CA ARG A 114 20.47 -11.83 2.73
C ARG A 114 20.87 -10.36 2.71
N LYS A 115 21.72 -9.95 3.66
CA LYS A 115 22.36 -8.64 3.64
C LYS A 115 23.32 -8.58 2.44
N ALA A 116 23.29 -7.48 1.71
CA ALA A 116 24.36 -7.13 0.77
C ALA A 116 25.60 -6.75 1.58
N ASN A 117 26.76 -7.27 1.17
CA ASN A 117 28.08 -6.90 1.71
C ASN A 117 28.55 -5.57 1.13
#